data_AF-A0A956GPT1-F1
#
_entry.id   AF-A0A956GPT1-F1
#
_cell.length_a   1.000
_cell.length_b   1.000
_cell.length_c   1.000
_cell.angle_alpha   90.00
_cell.angle_beta   90.00
_cell.angle_gamma   90.00
#
_symmetry.space_group_name_H-M   'P 1'
#
loop_
_entity.id
_entity.type
_entity.pdbx_description
1 polymer ?
#
loop_
_entity_poly.entity_id
_entity_poly.type
_entity_poly.pdbx_seq_one_letter_code
_entity_poly.pdbx_strand_id
1 'polypeptide(L)'
;MFDRDEERVELTSIFDGVAGATGTDHTPPTDDWRRLDRALRGIAKRRAALDAEEARWLVAAQRIALHRRFGHATMAEYLERTLGYGPRAARERLRVATALQTLPKIA
;
A
#
# COMPACT_ATOMS: atom_id res chain seq x y z
N MET A 1 34.89 -15.96 -0.88
CA MET A 1 34.50 -17.17 -1.62
C MET A 1 33.52 -17.95 -0.74
N PHE A 2 32.28 -17.49 -0.71
CA PHE A 2 31.13 -18.22 -0.19
C PHE A 2 30.14 -18.22 -1.34
N ASP A 3 30.10 -19.36 -1.99
CA ASP A 3 29.18 -19.71 -3.05
C ASP A 3 27.77 -19.76 -2.43
N ARG A 4 26.90 -18.89 -2.89
CA ARG A 4 25.47 -18.86 -2.55
C ARG A 4 24.71 -18.19 -3.69
N ASP A 5 24.96 -18.69 -4.89
CA ASP A 5 23.95 -18.71 -5.93
C ASP A 5 22.78 -19.60 -5.47
N GLU A 6 21.58 -19.30 -5.98
CA GLU A 6 20.30 -19.97 -5.70
C GLU A 6 19.56 -19.60 -4.40
N GLU A 7 19.00 -18.39 -4.38
CA GLU A 7 17.62 -18.25 -3.90
C GLU A 7 16.89 -17.18 -4.74
N ARG A 8 16.65 -17.53 -6.02
CA ARG A 8 15.64 -16.86 -6.84
C ARG A 8 14.27 -17.18 -6.23
N VAL A 9 13.83 -16.35 -5.30
CA VAL A 9 12.42 -16.34 -4.88
C VAL A 9 11.62 -15.82 -6.06
N GLU A 10 10.90 -16.73 -6.73
CA GLU A 10 9.84 -16.42 -7.68
C GLU A 10 8.82 -15.50 -7.01
N LEU A 11 8.92 -14.19 -7.26
CA LEU A 11 7.88 -13.21 -6.96
C LEU A 11 6.75 -13.28 -8.01
N THR A 12 6.30 -14.50 -8.31
CA THR A 12 5.15 -14.75 -9.16
C THR A 12 3.91 -14.87 -8.28
N SER A 13 2.90 -14.06 -8.59
CA SER A 13 1.49 -14.26 -8.21
C SER A 13 1.03 -13.81 -6.82
N ILE A 14 0.78 -12.50 -6.66
CA ILE A 14 -0.29 -11.97 -5.79
C ILE A 14 -1.35 -11.18 -6.61
N PHE A 15 -1.13 -10.96 -7.91
CA PHE A 15 -2.07 -10.24 -8.79
C PHE A 15 -2.79 -11.11 -9.84
N ASP A 16 -2.71 -12.44 -9.79
CA ASP A 16 -3.55 -13.30 -10.62
C ASP A 16 -4.95 -13.44 -10.03
N GLY A 17 -5.78 -12.45 -10.34
CA GLY A 17 -7.20 -12.44 -9.98
C GLY A 17 -8.07 -11.54 -10.85
N VAL A 18 -7.60 -11.10 -12.02
CA VAL A 18 -8.42 -10.40 -13.02
C VAL A 18 -8.16 -10.99 -14.41
N ALA A 19 -8.52 -12.26 -14.58
CA ALA A 19 -8.72 -12.84 -15.90
C ALA A 19 -10.22 -12.81 -16.23
N GLY A 20 -10.62 -11.92 -17.15
CA GLY A 20 -11.92 -12.03 -17.80
C GLY A 20 -12.66 -10.75 -18.14
N ALA A 21 -12.05 -9.83 -18.89
CA ALA A 21 -12.77 -9.02 -19.89
C ALA A 21 -11.78 -8.31 -20.82
N THR A 22 -11.78 -8.77 -22.06
CA THR A 22 -11.31 -8.16 -23.31
C THR A 22 -11.01 -6.65 -23.27
N GLY A 23 -9.93 -6.26 -23.96
CA GLY A 23 -9.52 -4.88 -24.17
C GLY A 23 -10.70 -3.93 -24.37
N THR A 24 -10.96 -3.14 -23.34
CA THR A 24 -11.72 -1.90 -23.49
C THR A 24 -10.69 -0.83 -23.75
N ASP A 25 -10.75 -0.25 -24.94
CA ASP A 25 -10.31 1.12 -25.17
C ASP A 25 -10.58 1.94 -23.89
N HIS A 26 -9.52 2.37 -23.21
CA HIS A 26 -9.62 3.06 -21.91
C HIS A 26 -10.03 4.52 -22.09
N THR A 27 -10.68 4.84 -23.22
CA THR A 27 -11.31 6.12 -23.50
C THR A 27 -12.71 6.07 -22.89
N PRO A 28 -12.94 6.63 -21.68
CA PRO A 28 -14.29 6.74 -21.16
C PRO A 28 -15.11 7.60 -22.13
N PRO A 29 -16.32 7.16 -22.54
CA PRO A 29 -17.20 8.03 -23.31
C PRO A 29 -17.43 9.32 -22.52
N THR A 30 -17.00 10.46 -23.10
CA THR A 30 -16.94 11.77 -22.44
C THR A 30 -18.32 12.28 -22.02
N ASP A 31 -19.38 11.78 -22.65
CA ASP A 31 -20.74 12.28 -22.47
C ASP A 31 -21.46 11.65 -21.27
N ASP A 32 -20.93 10.55 -20.70
CA ASP A 32 -21.48 9.90 -19.50
C ASP A 32 -20.67 10.25 -18.24
N TRP A 33 -20.73 11.52 -17.86
CA TRP A 33 -20.05 12.05 -16.66
C TRP A 33 -20.45 11.31 -15.37
N ARG A 34 -21.67 10.75 -15.31
CA ARG A 34 -22.16 9.99 -14.15
C ARG A 34 -21.43 8.67 -14.02
N ARG A 35 -21.20 7.97 -15.14
CA ARG A 35 -20.39 6.75 -15.16
C ARG A 35 -18.93 7.05 -14.79
N LEU A 36 -18.37 8.14 -15.28
CA LEU A 36 -17.01 8.57 -14.92
C LEU A 36 -16.89 8.90 -13.42
N ASP A 37 -17.78 9.71 -12.86
CA ASP A 37 -17.81 10.04 -11.42
C ASP A 37 -17.95 8.76 -10.57
N ARG A 38 -18.87 7.86 -10.93
CA ARG A 38 -19.03 6.58 -10.21
C ARG A 38 -17.77 5.73 -10.26
N ALA A 39 -17.09 5.66 -11.40
CA ALA A 39 -15.84 4.92 -11.53
C ALA A 39 -14.73 5.53 -10.65
N LEU A 40 -14.57 6.86 -10.68
CA LEU A 40 -13.59 7.58 -9.86
C LEU A 40 -13.86 7.40 -8.37
N ARG A 41 -15.12 7.53 -7.92
CA ARG A 41 -15.51 7.25 -6.52
C ARG A 41 -15.25 5.81 -6.13
N GLY A 42 -15.46 4.85 -7.04
CA GLY A 42 -15.12 3.45 -6.84
C GLY A 42 -13.61 3.24 -6.61
N ILE A 43 -12.77 3.87 -7.41
CA ILE A 43 -11.30 3.84 -7.23
C ILE A 43 -10.91 4.49 -5.90
N ALA A 44 -11.45 5.66 -5.59
CA ALA A 44 -11.19 6.38 -4.35
C ALA A 44 -11.54 5.53 -3.12
N LYS A 45 -12.69 4.84 -3.14
CA LYS A 45 -13.12 3.93 -2.06
C LYS A 45 -12.16 2.74 -1.89
N ARG A 46 -11.72 2.13 -3.00
CA ARG A 46 -10.75 1.03 -2.94
C ARG A 46 -9.39 1.48 -2.42
N ARG A 47 -8.90 2.65 -2.87
CA ARG A 47 -7.67 3.26 -2.35
C ARG A 47 -7.78 3.53 -0.86
N ALA A 48 -8.88 4.15 -0.41
CA ALA A 48 -9.10 4.40 1.02
C ALA A 48 -9.12 3.12 1.87
N ALA A 49 -9.67 2.02 1.34
CA ALA A 49 -9.66 0.72 2.02
C ALA A 49 -8.24 0.16 2.15
N LEU A 50 -7.44 0.21 1.08
CA LEU A 50 -6.02 -0.16 1.08
C LEU A 50 -5.22 0.75 2.03
N ASP A 51 -5.49 2.05 2.03
CA ASP A 51 -4.80 3.01 2.88
C ASP A 51 -5.05 2.73 4.37
N ALA A 52 -6.28 2.34 4.72
CA ALA A 52 -6.66 1.94 6.06
C ALA A 52 -6.04 0.59 6.47
N GLU A 53 -5.89 -0.33 5.54
CA GLU A 53 -5.20 -1.60 5.77
C GLU A 53 -3.72 -1.41 6.02
N GLU A 54 -3.03 -0.67 5.16
CA GLU A 54 -1.61 -0.33 5.35
C GLU A 54 -1.40 0.36 6.71
N ALA A 55 -2.27 1.30 7.09
CA ALA A 55 -2.20 1.94 8.40
C ALA A 55 -2.24 0.94 9.57
N ARG A 56 -3.10 -0.08 9.52
CA ARG A 56 -3.16 -1.13 10.54
C ARG A 56 -1.85 -1.93 10.61
N TRP A 57 -1.30 -2.30 9.45
CA TRP A 57 -0.04 -3.03 9.37
C TRP A 57 1.14 -2.20 9.85
N LEU A 58 1.18 -0.91 9.55
CA LEU A 58 2.22 0.00 10.03
C LEU A 58 2.23 0.13 11.55
N VAL A 59 1.06 0.16 12.19
CA VAL A 59 1.01 0.16 13.66
C VAL A 59 1.47 -1.19 14.23
N ALA A 60 1.05 -2.30 13.64
CA ALA A 60 1.53 -3.62 14.05
C ALA A 60 3.06 -3.75 13.91
N ALA A 61 3.62 -3.28 12.79
CA ALA A 61 5.05 -3.25 12.52
C ALA A 61 5.82 -2.38 13.52
N GLN A 62 5.28 -1.22 13.90
CA GLN A 62 5.85 -0.37 14.95
C GLN A 62 5.90 -1.08 16.30
N ARG A 63 4.82 -1.76 16.70
CA ARG A 63 4.74 -2.48 17.99
C ARG A 63 5.79 -3.56 18.14
N ILE A 64 6.15 -4.25 17.06
CA ILE A 64 7.19 -5.28 17.06
C ILE A 64 8.58 -4.75 16.65
N ALA A 65 8.71 -3.43 16.47
CA ALA A 65 9.91 -2.78 15.97
C ALA A 65 10.48 -3.46 14.70
N LEU A 66 9.63 -3.73 13.71
CA LEU A 66 9.96 -4.50 12.50
C LEU A 66 11.22 -3.99 11.79
N HIS A 67 11.41 -2.67 11.76
CA HIS A 67 12.59 -2.01 11.19
C HIS A 67 13.93 -2.59 11.69
N ARG A 68 14.00 -3.01 12.96
CA ARG A 68 15.21 -3.60 13.56
C ARG A 68 15.58 -4.95 12.95
N ARG A 69 14.58 -5.72 12.50
CA ARG A 69 14.83 -7.02 11.84
C ARG A 69 15.50 -6.87 10.48
N PHE A 70 15.36 -5.71 9.86
CA PHE A 70 16.00 -5.34 8.60
C PHE A 70 17.23 -4.46 8.81
N GLY A 71 17.68 -4.25 10.06
CA GLY A 71 18.87 -3.45 10.37
C GLY A 71 18.69 -1.94 10.23
N HIS A 72 17.46 -1.45 10.09
CA HIS A 72 17.20 0.00 10.06
C HIS A 72 17.11 0.59 11.46
N ALA A 73 17.52 1.84 11.63
CA ALA A 73 17.52 2.52 12.92
C ALA A 73 16.12 2.94 13.37
N THR A 74 15.23 3.24 12.43
CA THR A 74 13.87 3.72 12.72
C THR A 74 12.83 3.11 11.79
N MET A 75 11.56 3.17 12.21
CA MET A 75 10.45 2.76 11.35
C MET A 75 10.34 3.65 10.11
N ALA A 76 10.61 4.96 10.23
CA ALA A 76 10.60 5.86 9.08
C ALA A 76 11.67 5.47 8.06
N GLU A 77 12.87 5.10 8.51
CA GLU A 77 13.94 4.62 7.63
C GLU A 77 13.56 3.32 6.90
N TYR A 78 12.87 2.39 7.57
CA TYR A 78 12.32 1.20 6.90
C TYR A 78 11.33 1.58 5.79
N LEU A 79 10.42 2.53 6.04
CA LEU A 79 9.49 3.01 5.00
C LEU A 79 10.24 3.67 3.83
N GLU A 80 11.28 4.44 4.13
CA GLU A 80 12.10 5.12 3.12
C GLU A 80 12.88 4.11 2.26
N ARG A 81 13.65 3.20 2.89
CA ARG A 81 14.58 2.29 2.21
C ARG A 81 13.93 1.02 1.67
N THR A 82 12.92 0.48 2.36
CA THR A 82 12.30 -0.80 1.99
C THR A 82 11.00 -0.59 1.21
N LEU A 83 10.21 0.43 1.53
CA LEU A 83 8.93 0.70 0.84
C LEU A 83 9.00 1.86 -0.16
N GLY A 84 10.14 2.56 -0.26
CA GLY A 84 10.37 3.60 -1.26
C GLY A 84 9.67 4.94 -0.99
N TYR A 85 9.22 5.18 0.24
CA TYR A 85 8.60 6.47 0.60
C TYR A 85 9.63 7.61 0.65
N GLY A 86 9.21 8.80 0.24
CA GLY A 86 9.99 10.01 0.54
C GLY A 86 10.03 10.30 2.06
N PRO A 87 11.06 10.99 2.59
CA PRO A 87 11.23 11.14 4.04
C PRO A 87 10.04 11.79 4.77
N ARG A 88 9.46 12.83 4.16
CA ARG A 88 8.26 13.49 4.70
C ARG A 88 7.04 12.57 4.65
N ALA A 89 6.87 11.83 3.55
CA ALA A 89 5.76 10.91 3.36
C ALA A 89 5.83 9.76 4.37
N ALA A 90 7.01 9.20 4.63
CA ALA A 90 7.20 8.12 5.61
C ALA A 90 6.77 8.55 7.02
N ARG A 91 7.25 9.71 7.49
CA ARG A 91 6.88 10.27 8.81
C ARG A 91 5.37 10.53 8.90
N GLU A 92 4.79 11.11 7.85
CA GLU A 92 3.37 11.40 7.81
C GLU A 92 2.52 10.12 7.82
N ARG A 93 2.93 9.08 7.08
CA ARG A 93 2.23 7.79 7.05
C ARG A 93 2.20 7.14 8.43
N LEU A 94 3.31 7.19 9.17
CA LEU A 94 3.38 6.69 10.54
C LEU A 94 2.49 7.52 11.49
N ARG A 95 2.51 8.86 11.38
CA ARG A 95 1.66 9.74 12.18
C ARG A 95 0.18 9.46 11.95
N VAL A 96 -0.24 9.36 10.69
CA VAL A 96 -1.62 9.06 10.30
C VAL A 96 -2.03 7.67 10.77
N ALA A 97 -1.17 6.66 10.60
CA ALA A 97 -1.46 5.29 11.05
C ALA A 97 -1.73 5.23 12.57
N THR A 98 -0.88 5.90 13.36
CA THR A 98 -1.07 5.99 14.82
C THR A 98 -2.34 6.76 15.18
N ALA A 99 -2.64 7.88 14.50
CA ALA A 99 -3.86 8.64 14.75
C ALA A 99 -5.14 7.85 14.39
N LEU A 100 -5.13 7.10 13.29
CA LEU A 100 -6.26 6.25 12.88
C LEU A 100 -6.53 5.11 13.87
N GLN A 101 -5.53 4.64 14.60
CA GLN A 101 -5.74 3.63 15.64
C GLN A 101 -6.52 4.18 16.85
N THR A 102 -6.39 5.48 17.15
CA THR A 102 -7.03 6.09 18.33
C THR A 102 -8.38 6.73 18.03
N LEU A 103 -8.72 6.91 16.74
CA LEU A 103 -9.99 7.50 16.35
C LEU A 103 -11.16 6.50 16.53
N PRO A 104 -12.31 6.94 17.06
CA PRO A 104 -13.52 6.13 17.10
C PRO A 104 -13.91 5.70 15.69
N LYS A 105 -14.29 4.43 15.51
CA LYS A 105 -14.92 3.98 14.27
C LYS A 105 -16.26 4.68 14.17
N ILE A 106 -16.37 5.67 13.28
CA ILE A 106 -17.65 6.28 12.94
C ILE A 106 -18.38 5.24 12.10
N ALA A 107 -19.40 4.63 12.69
CA ALA A 107 -20.26 3.61 12.09
C ALA A 107 -21.21 4.21 11.05
#